data_AF-A0A645J0C0-F1
#
_entry.id   AF-A0A645J0C0-F1
#
_cell.length_a   1.000
_cell.length_b   1.000
_cell.length_c   1.000
_cell.angle_alpha   90.00
_cell.angle_beta   90.00
_cell.angle_gamma   90.00
#
_symmetry.space_group_name_H-M   'P 1'
#
loop_
_entity.id
_entity.type
_entity.pdbx_description
1 polymer ?
#
loop_
_entity_poly.entity_id
_entity_poly.type
_entity_poly.pdbx_seq_one_letter_code
_entity_poly.pdbx_strand_id
1 'polypeptide(L)'
;MVELGEEQETLNRAFGAHMAACADIAILVGPNGPAMEDGLLSASFNQSCLIRVETLAQAMEKLPLYQEPGCTVLFENDLTDNFN
;
A
#
# COMPACT_ATOMS: atom_id res chain seq x y z
N MET A 1 5.33 6.37 1.79
CA MET A 1 6.14 7.51 2.26
C MET A 1 6.91 8.21 1.16
N VAL A 2 6.71 9.52 1.02
CA VAL A 2 7.31 10.41 0.00
C VAL A 2 8.22 11.47 0.65
N GLU A 3 9.08 12.12 -0.14
CA GLU A 3 9.97 13.22 0.30
C GLU A 3 10.94 12.86 1.45
N LEU A 4 11.33 11.59 1.56
CA LEU A 4 12.21 11.11 2.65
C LEU A 4 13.71 11.07 2.30
N GLY A 5 14.08 11.56 1.11
CA GLY A 5 15.47 11.54 0.65
C GLY A 5 16.05 10.12 0.58
N GLU A 6 17.26 9.94 1.12
CA GLU A 6 18.00 8.66 1.08
C GLU A 6 17.31 7.55 1.89
N GLU A 7 16.51 7.90 2.90
CA GLU A 7 15.81 6.94 3.76
C GLU A 7 14.50 6.41 3.13
N GLN A 8 14.08 6.96 1.99
CA GLN A 8 12.77 6.65 1.39
C GLN A 8 12.59 5.16 1.10
N GLU A 9 13.60 4.50 0.55
CA GLU A 9 13.53 3.07 0.24
C GLU A 9 13.42 2.23 1.52
N THR A 10 14.32 2.46 2.48
CA THR A 10 14.37 1.74 3.76
C THR A 10 13.06 1.88 4.54
N LEU A 11 12.54 3.11 4.63
CA LEU A 11 11.33 3.39 5.39
C LEU A 11 10.06 2.88 4.70
N ASN A 12 9.97 2.94 3.37
CA ASN A 12 8.85 2.31 2.66
C ASN A 12 8.89 0.78 2.78
N ARG A 13 10.07 0.17 2.76
CA ARG A 13 10.20 -1.27 3.02
C ARG A 13 9.78 -1.65 4.44
N ALA A 14 10.21 -0.87 5.43
CA ALA A 14 9.79 -1.09 6.82
C ALA A 14 8.28 -0.91 6.99
N PHE A 15 7.70 0.09 6.32
CA PHE A 15 6.26 0.31 6.30
C PHE A 15 5.51 -0.89 5.70
N GLY A 16 5.94 -1.40 4.54
CA GLY A 16 5.38 -2.59 3.94
C GLY A 16 5.40 -3.82 4.85
N ALA A 17 6.52 -4.05 5.55
CA ALA A 17 6.63 -5.13 6.52
C ALA A 17 5.65 -4.96 7.71
N HIS A 18 5.41 -3.72 8.15
CA HIS A 18 4.44 -3.45 9.20
C HIS A 18 3.00 -3.71 8.74
N MET A 19 2.66 -3.34 7.50
CA MET A 19 1.32 -3.60 6.94
C MET A 19 0.97 -5.10 6.94
N ALA A 20 1.95 -5.97 6.70
CA ALA A 20 1.73 -7.42 6.68
C ALA A 20 1.16 -7.99 7.99
N ALA A 21 1.40 -7.31 9.12
CA ALA A 21 0.88 -7.71 10.42
C ALA A 21 -0.55 -7.21 10.71
N CYS A 22 -1.06 -6.28 9.91
CA CYS A 22 -2.26 -5.49 10.22
C CYS A 22 -3.33 -5.54 9.14
N ALA A 23 -2.97 -5.84 7.89
CA ALA A 23 -3.88 -5.85 6.76
C ALA A 23 -4.07 -7.27 6.21
N ASP A 24 -5.26 -7.57 5.69
CA ASP A 24 -5.51 -8.80 4.92
C ASP A 24 -5.19 -8.61 3.43
N ILE A 25 -5.35 -7.38 2.93
CA ILE A 25 -5.19 -6.98 1.53
C ILE A 25 -4.42 -5.66 1.50
N ALA A 26 -3.41 -5.57 0.64
CA ALA A 26 -2.60 -4.36 0.45
C ALA A 26 -2.69 -3.86 -0.99
N ILE A 27 -3.23 -2.66 -1.19
CA ILE A 27 -3.23 -1.97 -2.48
C ILE A 27 -2.16 -0.88 -2.44
N LEU A 28 -1.06 -1.12 -3.15
CA LEU A 28 0.12 -0.27 -3.19
C LEU A 28 0.04 0.68 -4.38
N VAL A 29 -0.19 1.95 -4.09
CA VAL A 29 -0.36 3.00 -5.10
C VAL A 29 0.96 3.71 -5.39
N GLY A 30 1.24 3.92 -6.69
CA GLY A 30 2.29 4.81 -7.13
C GLY A 30 3.71 4.23 -7.06
N PRO A 31 4.73 5.11 -7.18
CA PRO A 31 6.10 4.70 -7.48
C PRO A 31 6.84 4.08 -6.30
N ASN A 32 6.43 4.34 -5.07
CA ASN A 32 7.08 3.79 -3.87
C ASN A 32 6.65 2.37 -3.53
N GLY A 33 5.62 1.84 -4.20
CA GLY A 33 5.15 0.51 -3.88
C GLY A 33 6.09 -0.67 -4.15
N PRO A 34 7.14 -0.63 -5.00
CA PRO A 34 8.09 -1.74 -5.06
C PRO A 34 8.82 -1.95 -3.72
N ALA A 35 9.24 -0.86 -3.05
CA ALA A 35 9.88 -0.97 -1.74
C ALA A 35 8.90 -1.50 -0.68
N MET A 36 7.64 -1.05 -0.70
CA MET A 36 6.60 -1.58 0.21
C MET A 36 6.26 -3.04 -0.08
N GLU A 37 6.24 -3.45 -1.35
CA GLU A 37 6.06 -4.83 -1.79
C GLU A 37 7.16 -5.73 -1.26
N ASP A 38 8.43 -5.32 -1.37
CA ASP A 38 9.56 -6.04 -0.77
C ASP A 38 9.37 -6.22 0.75
N GLY A 39 8.88 -5.17 1.42
CA GLY A 39 8.54 -5.20 2.84
C GLY A 39 7.47 -6.26 3.16
N LEU A 40 6.34 -6.22 2.47
CA LEU A 40 5.24 -7.16 2.62
C LEU A 40 5.70 -8.61 2.39
N LEU A 41 6.41 -8.86 1.29
CA LEU A 41 6.87 -10.19 0.92
C LEU A 41 7.92 -10.72 1.91
N SER A 42 8.80 -9.86 2.42
CA SER A 42 9.77 -10.24 3.47
C SER A 42 9.09 -10.68 4.78
N ALA A 43 7.88 -10.16 5.04
CA ALA A 43 7.05 -10.51 6.17
C ALA A 43 6.05 -11.66 5.87
N SER A 44 6.28 -12.42 4.78
CA SER A 44 5.42 -13.55 4.35
C SER A 44 3.98 -13.17 4.03
N PHE A 45 3.74 -11.93 3.60
CA PHE A 45 2.42 -11.50 3.13
C PHE A 45 1.99 -12.30 1.90
N ASN A 46 0.69 -12.61 1.80
CA ASN A 46 0.18 -13.39 0.68
C ASN A 46 0.22 -12.56 -0.61
N GLN A 47 1.00 -13.02 -1.59
CA GLN A 47 1.14 -12.36 -2.88
C GLN A 47 -0.20 -12.21 -3.64
N SER A 48 -1.16 -13.12 -3.45
CA SER A 48 -2.49 -12.98 -4.07
C SER A 48 -3.33 -11.85 -3.48
N CYS A 49 -2.95 -11.36 -2.29
CA CYS A 49 -3.61 -10.24 -1.61
C CYS A 49 -2.82 -8.92 -1.75
N LEU A 50 -1.75 -8.91 -2.56
CA LEU A 50 -0.93 -7.74 -2.86
C LEU A 50 -1.27 -7.23 -4.24
N ILE A 51 -1.65 -5.96 -4.34
CA ILE A 51 -2.08 -5.32 -5.58
C ILE A 51 -1.25 -4.06 -5.83
N ARG A 52 -0.54 -4.01 -6.96
CA ARG A 52 0.12 -2.79 -7.44
C ARG A 52 -0.83 -2.01 -8.37
N VAL A 53 -0.85 -0.69 -8.22
CA VAL A 53 -1.52 0.26 -9.12
C VAL A 53 -0.69 1.53 -9.23
N GLU A 54 -0.91 2.30 -10.29
CA GLU A 54 -0.18 3.55 -10.53
C GLU A 54 -0.87 4.74 -9.86
N THR A 55 -2.20 4.73 -9.78
CA THR A 55 -2.99 5.88 -9.29
C THR A 55 -4.04 5.49 -8.26
N LEU A 56 -4.46 6.47 -7.45
CA LEU A 56 -5.55 6.28 -6.50
C LEU A 56 -6.86 5.90 -7.21
N ALA A 57 -7.14 6.48 -8.40
CA ALA A 57 -8.31 6.12 -9.18
C ALA A 57 -8.34 4.62 -9.52
N GLN A 58 -7.21 4.05 -9.95
CA GLN A 58 -7.10 2.60 -10.19
C GLN A 58 -7.27 1.79 -8.91
N ALA A 59 -6.82 2.29 -7.75
CA ALA A 59 -7.08 1.64 -6.46
C ALA A 59 -8.59 1.60 -6.15
N MET A 60 -9.27 2.73 -6.35
CA MET A 60 -10.71 2.87 -6.13
C MET A 60 -11.53 1.94 -7.02
N GLU A 61 -11.11 1.74 -8.28
CA GLU A 61 -11.75 0.79 -9.20
C GLU A 61 -11.63 -0.67 -8.72
N LYS A 62 -10.56 -1.01 -7.99
CA LYS A 62 -10.33 -2.37 -7.47
C LYS A 62 -11.00 -2.63 -6.14
N LEU A 63 -11.24 -1.61 -5.31
CA LEU A 63 -11.84 -1.76 -3.97
C LEU A 63 -13.12 -2.62 -3.94
N PRO A 64 -14.09 -2.49 -4.88
CA PRO A 64 -15.30 -3.31 -4.87
C PRO A 64 -15.05 -4.82 -4.93
N LEU A 65 -13.89 -5.27 -5.43
CA LEU A 65 -13.52 -6.69 -5.48
C LEU A 65 -13.22 -7.28 -4.09
N TYR A 66 -13.02 -6.42 -3.09
CA TYR A 66 -12.57 -6.78 -1.74
C TYR A 66 -13.54 -6.31 -0.64
N GLN A 67 -14.64 -5.67 -1.03
CA GLN A 67 -15.63 -5.14 -0.09
C GLN A 67 -16.62 -6.22 0.31
N GLU A 68 -16.39 -6.83 1.46
CA GLU A 68 -17.38 -7.62 2.19
C GLU A 68 -18.02 -6.78 3.31
N PRO A 69 -19.25 -7.09 3.76
CA PRO A 69 -19.86 -6.42 4.90
C PRO A 69 -18.95 -6.47 6.14
N GLY A 70 -18.64 -5.30 6.70
CA GLY A 70 -17.70 -5.18 7.84
C GLY A 70 -16.24 -4.91 7.45
N CYS A 71 -15.92 -4.90 6.15
CA CYS A 71 -14.61 -4.48 5.65
C CYS A 71 -14.33 -3.02 6.04
N THR A 72 -13.11 -2.76 6.52
CA THR A 72 -12.59 -1.42 6.80
C THR A 72 -11.49 -1.09 5.81
N VAL A 73 -11.60 0.06 5.17
CA VAL A 73 -10.58 0.55 4.23
C VAL A 73 -9.83 1.71 4.89
N LEU A 74 -8.52 1.55 5.05
CA LEU A 74 -7.61 2.61 5.50
C LEU A 74 -6.91 3.21 4.29
N PHE A 75 -7.09 4.51 4.07
CA PHE A 75 -6.27 5.29 3.14
C PHE A 75 -5.16 5.96 3.92
N GLU A 76 -3.96 5.40 3.82
CA GLU A 76 -2.75 6.08 4.28
C GLU A 76 -2.33 7.09 3.20
N ASN A 77 -2.11 8.34 3.60
CA ASN A 77 -1.69 9.42 2.71
C ASN A 77 -0.50 10.14 3.36
N ASP A 78 0.61 10.23 2.65
CA ASP A 78 1.77 10.99 3.13
C ASP A 78 1.66 12.50 2.94
N LEU A 79 0.89 12.95 1.96
CA LEU A 79 0.53 14.36 1.71
C LEU A 79 -0.87 14.39 1.06
N THR A 80 -1.53 15.55 1.07
CA THR A 80 -2.87 15.71 0.49
C THR A 80 -2.84 15.67 -1.04
N ASP A 81 -2.62 14.49 -1.63
CA ASP A 81 -2.71 14.24 -3.08
C ASP A 81 -4.14 14.37 -3.62
N ASN A 82 -5.13 14.65 -2.76
CA ASN A 82 -6.54 14.83 -3.10
C ASN A 82 -6.98 16.28 -3.41
N PHE A 83 -6.07 17.27 -3.45
CA PHE A 83 -6.39 18.64 -3.86
C PHE A 83 -5.76 18.96 -5.22
N ASN A 84 -6.31 18.46 -6.32
CA ASN A 84 -6.24 19.10 -7.64
C ASN A 84 -7.34 18.59 -8.56
#